data_AF-A0A2U2ZU70-F1
#
_entry.id   AF-A0A2U2ZU70-F1
#
_cell.length_a   1.000
_cell.length_b   1.000
_cell.length_c   1.000
_cell.angle_alpha   90.00
_cell.angle_beta   90.00
_cell.angle_gamma   90.00
#
_symmetry.space_group_name_H-M   'P 1'
#
loop_
_entity.id
_entity.type
_entity.pdbx_description
1 polymer ?
#
loop_
_entity_poly.entity_id
_entity_poly.type
_entity_poly.pdbx_seq_one_letter_code
_entity_poly.pdbx_strand_id
1 'polypeptide(L)'
;MILKRITRTAAVLAATVGLGVGLAAPASASAASPTAALATTWWDGAEFQAQVDNRPGNGSESWLWLADYRHRDGLGAIAHVKYYGDNTSYGWGPPEDGTSEVGLSRDVSQFPVCEFGNQTYHNCSSWISLSR
;
A
#
# COMPACT_ATOMS: atom_id res chain seq x y z
N MET A 1 -4.59 33.43 26.10
CA MET A 1 -5.58 32.41 25.69
C MET A 1 -5.15 31.06 26.24
N ILE A 2 -6.12 30.30 26.75
CA ILE A 2 -6.00 29.22 27.73
C ILE A 2 -5.79 27.88 27.01
N LEU A 3 -4.70 27.15 27.31
CA LEU A 3 -4.55 25.74 26.96
C LEU A 3 -4.99 24.90 28.16
N LYS A 4 -6.16 24.25 28.06
CA LYS A 4 -6.70 23.35 29.10
C LYS A 4 -5.90 22.04 29.14
N ARG A 5 -5.40 21.70 30.33
CA ARG A 5 -4.98 20.35 30.74
C ARG A 5 -6.21 19.47 31.02
N ILE A 6 -6.04 18.14 30.96
CA ILE A 6 -6.49 17.08 31.93
C ILE A 6 -6.44 15.72 31.19
N THR A 7 -5.46 14.82 31.41
CA THR A 7 -5.31 13.76 32.44
C THR A 7 -6.22 12.52 32.25
N ARG A 8 -5.61 11.33 32.11
CA ARG A 8 -5.78 10.08 32.92
C ARG A 8 -5.24 8.86 32.14
N THR A 9 -4.06 8.32 32.47
CA THR A 9 -3.77 7.23 33.44
C THR A 9 -4.47 5.90 33.17
N ALA A 10 -3.71 4.87 32.81
CA ALA A 10 -3.79 3.47 33.26
C ALA A 10 -2.80 2.64 32.41
N ALA A 11 -2.16 1.58 32.85
CA ALA A 11 -1.82 1.02 34.14
C ALA A 11 -0.81 -0.08 33.79
N VAL A 12 0.19 -0.24 34.65
CA VAL A 12 1.15 -1.34 34.64
C VAL A 12 0.40 -2.68 34.65
N LEU A 13 0.87 -3.65 33.86
CA LEU A 13 0.80 -5.06 34.27
C LEU A 13 2.09 -5.77 33.87
N ALA A 14 2.78 -6.16 34.94
CA ALA A 14 4.04 -6.88 34.95
C ALA A 14 3.87 -8.32 34.47
N ALA A 15 5.02 -8.87 34.07
CA ALA A 15 5.23 -10.24 33.63
C ALA A 15 4.68 -11.30 34.60
N THR A 16 4.03 -12.31 34.02
CA THR A 16 3.89 -13.63 34.62
C THR A 16 4.78 -14.61 33.85
N VAL A 17 5.93 -14.95 34.44
CA VAL A 17 6.74 -16.09 34.05
C VAL A 17 6.05 -17.33 34.62
N GLY A 18 5.29 -18.03 33.78
CA GLY A 18 4.69 -19.33 34.09
C GLY A 18 5.55 -20.46 33.53
N LEU A 19 6.21 -21.21 34.42
CA LEU A 19 6.90 -22.45 34.10
C LEU A 19 5.88 -23.57 33.79
N GLY A 20 6.01 -24.17 32.61
CA GLY A 20 5.84 -25.61 32.41
C GLY A 20 4.44 -26.22 32.49
N VAL A 21 3.67 -26.11 31.40
CA VAL A 21 2.95 -27.25 30.80
C VAL A 21 2.96 -26.99 29.29
N GLY A 22 3.35 -27.98 28.49
CA GLY A 22 3.50 -27.85 27.03
C GLY A 22 2.20 -27.45 26.34
N LEU A 23 1.99 -26.14 26.18
CA LEU A 23 1.05 -25.58 25.24
C LEU A 23 1.87 -25.27 24.00
N ALA A 24 1.69 -26.08 22.95
CA ALA A 24 2.19 -25.76 21.63
C ALA A 24 1.77 -24.31 21.32
N ALA A 25 2.74 -23.41 21.17
CA ALA A 25 2.46 -22.08 20.66
C ALA A 25 1.67 -22.26 19.37
N PRO A 26 0.57 -21.51 19.14
CA PRO A 26 -0.10 -21.54 17.85
C PRO A 26 0.88 -20.99 16.82
N ALA A 27 1.63 -21.91 16.19
CA ALA A 27 2.37 -21.63 14.98
C ALA A 27 1.31 -21.31 13.92
N SER A 28 1.46 -20.15 13.29
CA SER A 28 0.59 -19.62 12.22
C SER A 28 -0.59 -18.77 12.69
N ALA A 29 -0.29 -17.64 13.34
CA ALA A 29 -1.05 -16.45 13.00
C ALA A 29 -0.67 -16.09 11.55
N SER A 30 -1.42 -16.63 10.58
CA SER A 30 -1.34 -16.16 9.20
C SER A 30 -1.60 -14.66 9.23
N ALA A 31 -0.57 -13.85 9.00
CA ALA A 31 -0.75 -12.42 8.84
C ALA A 31 -1.71 -12.25 7.66
N ALA A 32 -2.93 -11.81 7.96
CA ALA A 32 -3.87 -11.43 6.92
C ALA A 32 -3.18 -10.38 6.06
N SER A 33 -3.27 -10.53 4.72
CA SER A 33 -2.77 -9.51 3.81
C SER A 33 -3.39 -8.15 4.18
N PRO A 34 -2.66 -7.05 4.02
CA PRO A 34 -3.20 -5.74 4.38
C PRO A 34 -4.25 -5.30 3.35
N THR A 35 -5.25 -4.53 3.77
CA THR A 35 -6.23 -3.91 2.86
C THR A 35 -5.67 -2.67 2.17
N ALA A 36 -4.56 -2.12 2.67
CA ALA A 36 -3.83 -1.01 2.08
C ALA A 36 -2.34 -1.34 1.99
N ALA A 37 -1.68 -0.97 0.91
CA ALA A 37 -0.25 -1.19 0.76
C ALA A 37 0.40 -0.14 -0.15
N LEU A 38 1.71 0.03 0.04
CA LEU A 38 2.56 0.93 -0.74
C LEU A 38 3.57 0.09 -1.53
N ALA A 39 3.59 0.27 -2.85
CA ALA A 39 4.65 -0.18 -3.73
C ALA A 39 5.60 0.97 -4.03
N THR A 40 6.90 0.69 -3.96
CA THR A 40 7.95 1.65 -4.30
C THR A 40 8.97 0.97 -5.19
N THR A 41 9.43 1.66 -6.21
CA THR A 41 10.59 1.26 -7.01
C THR A 41 11.50 2.47 -7.26
N TRP A 42 12.78 2.18 -7.45
CA TRP A 42 13.82 3.19 -7.64
C TRP A 42 14.61 2.83 -8.87
N TRP A 43 14.77 3.79 -9.78
CA TRP A 43 15.57 3.60 -10.98
C TRP A 43 16.23 4.91 -11.38
N ASP A 44 17.53 4.87 -11.69
CA ASP A 44 18.32 6.00 -12.18
C ASP A 44 18.16 7.32 -11.39
N GLY A 45 17.92 7.22 -10.07
CA GLY A 45 17.70 8.39 -9.19
C GLY A 45 16.27 8.96 -9.19
N ALA A 46 15.36 8.37 -9.96
CA ALA A 46 13.91 8.52 -9.85
C ALA A 46 13.32 7.57 -8.81
N GLU A 47 12.25 8.01 -8.15
CA GLU A 47 11.47 7.22 -7.20
C GLU A 47 10.02 7.22 -7.66
N PHE A 48 9.48 6.02 -7.89
CA PHE A 48 8.08 5.83 -8.24
C PHE A 48 7.36 5.11 -7.10
N GLN A 49 6.21 5.64 -6.72
CA GLN A 49 5.36 5.07 -5.69
C GLN A 49 3.94 4.86 -6.19
N ALA A 50 3.32 3.78 -5.73
CA ALA A 50 1.89 3.56 -5.85
C ALA A 50 1.34 3.11 -4.49
N GLN A 51 0.21 3.64 -4.07
CA GLN A 51 -0.50 3.19 -2.89
C GLN A 51 -1.92 2.82 -3.26
N VAL A 52 -2.36 1.66 -2.79
CA VAL A 52 -3.75 1.22 -2.89
C VAL A 52 -4.34 1.09 -1.50
N ASP A 53 -5.60 1.47 -1.33
CA ASP A 53 -6.40 1.16 -0.14
C ASP A 53 -7.78 0.66 -0.56
N ASN A 54 -8.08 -0.60 -0.24
CA ASN A 54 -9.39 -1.22 -0.49
C ASN A 54 -10.44 -0.86 0.59
N ARG A 55 -10.01 -0.36 1.76
CA ARG A 55 -10.90 -0.07 2.90
C ARG A 55 -10.54 1.26 3.59
N PRO A 56 -10.66 2.40 2.88
CA PRO A 56 -10.42 3.72 3.48
C PRO A 56 -11.39 4.11 4.61
N GLY A 57 -12.47 3.34 4.81
CA GLY A 57 -13.48 3.58 5.85
C GLY A 57 -14.61 4.50 5.37
N ASN A 58 -15.60 4.73 6.25
CA ASN A 58 -16.74 5.66 6.01
C ASN A 58 -17.57 5.41 4.74
N GLY A 59 -17.55 4.18 4.20
CA GLY A 59 -18.24 3.84 2.97
C GLY A 59 -17.58 4.38 1.70
N SER A 60 -16.35 4.91 1.80
CA SER A 60 -15.56 5.34 0.65
C SER A 60 -15.14 4.15 -0.21
N GLU A 61 -15.11 4.37 -1.52
CA GLU A 61 -14.64 3.40 -2.50
C GLU A 61 -13.13 3.14 -2.35
N SER A 62 -12.66 2.00 -2.86
CA SER A 62 -11.24 1.72 -3.00
C SER A 62 -10.57 2.84 -3.79
N TRP A 63 -9.31 3.16 -3.52
CA TRP A 63 -8.57 4.17 -4.28
C TRP A 63 -7.12 3.75 -4.56
N LEU A 64 -6.55 4.38 -5.57
CA LEU A 64 -5.14 4.29 -5.95
C LEU A 64 -4.55 5.69 -6.01
N TRP A 65 -3.40 5.84 -5.38
CA TRP A 65 -2.54 7.01 -5.52
C TRP A 65 -1.23 6.61 -6.17
N LEU A 66 -0.67 7.51 -6.97
CA LEU A 66 0.58 7.36 -7.68
C LEU A 66 1.42 8.59 -7.47
N ALA A 67 2.74 8.39 -7.36
CA ALA A 67 3.70 9.46 -7.36
C ALA A 67 4.94 9.10 -8.18
N ASP A 68 5.38 10.09 -8.93
CA ASP A 68 6.70 10.20 -9.51
C ASP A 68 7.42 11.33 -8.77
N TYR A 69 8.40 10.98 -7.94
CA TYR A 69 9.11 11.92 -7.07
C TYR A 69 10.39 12.52 -7.70
N ARG A 70 10.70 12.26 -8.99
CA ARG A 70 11.84 12.84 -9.79
C ARG A 70 11.92 12.15 -11.19
N HIS A 71 12.31 12.71 -12.34
CA HIS A 71 12.88 14.01 -12.77
C HIS A 71 12.82 14.20 -14.30
N ARG A 72 11.97 15.08 -14.88
CA ARG A 72 12.07 15.69 -16.25
C ARG A 72 12.76 14.87 -17.35
N ASP A 73 12.54 13.57 -17.39
CA ASP A 73 13.23 12.59 -18.22
C ASP A 73 12.30 12.01 -19.30
N GLY A 74 11.05 12.48 -19.31
CA GLY A 74 10.00 11.98 -20.20
C GLY A 74 9.47 10.61 -19.79
N LEU A 75 9.73 10.19 -18.55
CA LEU A 75 9.20 9.00 -17.93
C LEU A 75 8.11 9.39 -16.92
N GLY A 76 7.30 8.41 -16.51
CA GLY A 76 6.33 8.60 -15.44
C GLY A 76 6.03 7.32 -14.68
N ALA A 77 5.36 7.46 -13.53
CA ALA A 77 4.95 6.31 -12.71
C ALA A 77 3.68 5.66 -13.29
N ILE A 78 3.63 4.35 -13.45
CA ILE A 78 2.38 3.64 -13.79
C ILE A 78 2.15 2.49 -12.82
N ALA A 79 0.92 2.34 -12.30
CA ALA A 79 0.54 1.14 -11.56
C ALA A 79 -0.16 0.15 -12.48
N HIS A 80 0.16 -1.14 -12.29
CA HIS A 80 -0.65 -2.22 -12.82
C HIS A 80 -1.56 -2.72 -11.71
N VAL A 81 -2.85 -2.88 -11.98
CA VAL A 81 -3.84 -3.23 -10.98
C VAL A 81 -4.61 -4.45 -11.45
N LYS A 82 -4.64 -5.50 -10.61
CA LYS A 82 -5.50 -6.67 -10.81
C LYS A 82 -6.63 -6.65 -9.81
N TYR A 83 -7.86 -6.68 -10.27
CA TYR A 83 -9.02 -6.73 -9.40
C TYR A 83 -9.33 -8.14 -8.93
N TYR A 84 -9.94 -8.24 -7.76
CA TYR A 84 -10.44 -9.53 -7.29
C TYR A 84 -11.49 -10.15 -8.23
N GLY A 85 -11.28 -11.42 -8.59
CA GLY A 85 -12.17 -12.15 -9.49
C GLY A 85 -11.95 -11.83 -10.97
N ASP A 86 -10.88 -11.12 -11.30
CA ASP A 86 -10.46 -10.81 -12.66
C ASP A 86 -8.95 -11.11 -12.80
N ASN A 87 -8.56 -11.78 -13.88
CA ASN A 87 -7.15 -12.03 -14.17
C ASN A 87 -6.53 -10.96 -15.08
N THR A 88 -7.34 -9.98 -15.51
CA THR A 88 -6.89 -8.85 -16.32
C THR A 88 -6.14 -7.84 -15.46
N SER A 89 -5.01 -7.36 -15.98
CA SER A 89 -4.26 -6.24 -15.40
C SER A 89 -4.65 -4.95 -16.09
N TYR A 90 -4.89 -3.89 -15.32
CA TYR A 90 -5.24 -2.56 -15.79
C TYR A 90 -4.12 -1.58 -15.43
N GLY A 91 -3.72 -0.73 -16.38
CA GLY A 91 -2.74 0.32 -16.15
C GLY A 91 -3.39 1.61 -15.66
N TRP A 92 -2.81 2.27 -14.65
CA TRP A 92 -3.25 3.56 -14.14
C TRP A 92 -2.07 4.53 -14.05
N GLY A 93 -2.27 5.75 -14.58
CA GLY A 93 -1.20 6.71 -14.84
C GLY A 93 -0.92 6.85 -16.35
N PRO A 94 0.24 7.40 -16.75
CA PRO A 94 1.29 7.93 -15.89
C PRO A 94 1.07 9.40 -15.48
N PRO A 95 1.26 9.78 -14.20
CA PRO A 95 1.74 11.11 -13.87
C PRO A 95 3.22 11.26 -14.23
N GLU A 96 3.56 12.37 -14.87
CA GLU A 96 4.93 12.83 -15.12
C GLU A 96 5.26 13.91 -14.09
N ASP A 97 6.38 13.78 -13.36
CA ASP A 97 6.85 14.79 -12.39
C ASP A 97 5.76 15.22 -11.38
N GLY A 98 5.03 14.27 -10.79
CA GLY A 98 3.95 14.61 -9.87
C GLY A 98 3.17 13.44 -9.30
N THR A 99 1.99 13.74 -8.79
CA THR A 99 1.11 12.75 -8.14
C THR A 99 -0.26 12.72 -8.78
N SER A 100 -0.90 11.55 -8.81
CA SER A 100 -2.29 11.39 -9.23
C SER A 100 -3.05 10.46 -8.28
N GLU A 101 -4.33 10.71 -8.07
CA GLU A 101 -5.21 9.86 -7.28
C GLU A 101 -6.46 9.50 -8.10
N VAL A 102 -6.96 8.28 -7.96
CA VAL A 102 -8.16 7.81 -8.65
C VAL A 102 -8.98 6.88 -7.76
N GLY A 103 -10.30 7.07 -7.79
CA GLY A 103 -11.26 6.13 -7.20
C GLY A 103 -11.38 4.88 -8.08
N LEU A 104 -11.40 3.72 -7.44
CA LEU A 104 -11.50 2.42 -8.07
C LEU A 104 -12.87 1.82 -7.81
N SER A 105 -13.51 1.32 -8.86
CA SER A 105 -14.84 0.70 -8.77
C SER A 105 -14.86 -0.67 -8.09
N ARG A 106 -13.68 -1.25 -7.82
CA ARG A 106 -13.50 -2.62 -7.32
C ARG A 106 -12.25 -2.73 -6.46
N ASP A 107 -12.29 -3.67 -5.52
CA ASP A 107 -11.14 -4.01 -4.69
C ASP A 107 -10.01 -4.62 -5.52
N VAL A 108 -8.80 -4.14 -5.25
CA VAL A 108 -7.56 -4.61 -5.87
C VAL A 108 -7.06 -5.83 -5.13
N SER A 109 -6.71 -6.87 -5.90
CA SER A 109 -6.05 -8.06 -5.39
C SER A 109 -4.53 -7.89 -5.35
N GLN A 110 -3.95 -7.32 -6.40
CA GLN A 110 -2.52 -7.14 -6.53
C GLN A 110 -2.15 -5.92 -7.38
N PHE A 111 -1.00 -5.32 -7.08
CA PHE A 111 -0.44 -4.24 -7.89
C PHE A 111 1.08 -4.11 -7.74
N PRO A 112 1.80 -3.70 -8.80
CA PRO A 112 3.11 -3.07 -8.71
C PRO A 112 3.06 -1.61 -9.16
N VAL A 113 4.16 -0.89 -8.94
CA VAL A 113 4.48 0.37 -9.62
C VAL A 113 5.65 0.14 -10.58
N CYS A 114 5.58 0.73 -11.77
CA CYS A 114 6.61 0.65 -12.80
C CYS A 114 6.95 2.05 -13.29
N GLU A 115 8.15 2.15 -13.85
CA GLU A 115 8.51 3.22 -14.76
C GLU A 115 7.78 3.02 -16.09
N PHE A 116 7.29 4.09 -16.70
CA PHE A 116 6.61 4.07 -17.98
C PHE A 116 7.19 5.11 -18.93
N GLY A 117 7.60 4.65 -20.11
CA GLY A 117 8.13 5.50 -21.17
C GLY A 117 8.02 4.78 -22.51
N ASN A 118 7.87 5.52 -23.61
CA ASN A 118 7.75 4.94 -24.96
C ASN A 118 6.68 3.82 -25.06
N GLN A 119 5.54 4.00 -24.37
CA GLN A 119 4.43 3.03 -24.28
C GLN A 119 4.84 1.66 -23.70
N THR A 120 5.96 1.60 -22.98
CA THR A 120 6.53 0.37 -22.44
C THR A 120 6.75 0.49 -20.94
N TYR A 121 6.64 -0.64 -20.25
CA TYR A 121 6.86 -0.75 -18.81
C TYR A 121 8.30 -1.16 -18.52
N HIS A 122 8.94 -0.45 -17.62
CA HIS A 122 10.30 -0.70 -17.19
C HIS A 122 10.36 -0.76 -15.66
N ASN A 123 11.38 -1.45 -15.14
CA ASN A 123 11.80 -1.36 -13.73
C ASN A 123 10.68 -1.43 -12.68
N CYS A 124 9.79 -2.42 -12.83
CA CYS A 124 8.66 -2.61 -11.94
C CYS A 124 9.08 -3.11 -10.55
N SER A 125 8.37 -2.65 -9.53
CA SER A 125 8.38 -3.28 -8.20
C SER A 125 7.85 -4.71 -8.28
N SER A 126 8.10 -5.51 -7.24
CA SER A 126 7.38 -6.77 -7.06
C SER A 126 5.88 -6.55 -6.93
N TRP A 127 5.09 -7.52 -7.36
CA TRP A 127 3.64 -7.54 -7.12
C TRP A 127 3.35 -7.60 -5.63
N ILE A 128 2.63 -6.61 -5.12
CA ILE A 128 2.11 -6.58 -3.75
C ILE A 128 0.70 -7.12 -3.76
N SER A 129 0.37 -8.03 -2.83
CA SER A 129 -0.98 -8.58 -2.68
C SER A 129 -1.69 -7.89 -1.52
N LEU A 130 -2.95 -7.51 -1.74
CA LEU A 130 -3.83 -6.93 -0.72
C LEU A 130 -4.91 -7.93 -0.33
N SER A 131 -5.52 -7.78 0.85
CA SER A 131 -6.78 -8.43 1.18
C SER A 131 -7.98 -7.59 0.69
N ARG A 132 -9.13 -8.24 0.54
CA ARG A 132 -10.41 -7.52 0.50
C ARG A 132 -10.75 -6.93 1.84
#